data_AF-A0A812MNZ9-F1
#
_entry.id   AF-A0A812MNZ9-F1
#
_cell.length_a   1.000
_cell.length_b   1.000
_cell.length_c   1.000
_cell.angle_alpha   90.00
_cell.angle_beta   90.00
_cell.angle_gamma   90.00
#
_symmetry.space_group_name_H-M   'P 1'
#
loop_
_entity.id
_entity.type
_entity.pdbx_description
1 polymer ?
#
loop_
_entity_poly.entity_id
_entity_poly.type
_entity_poly.pdbx_seq_one_letter_code
_entity_poly.pdbx_strand_id
1 'polypeptide(L)'
;MPWSQNDMETVWPAKLGSVVEDYEANVRSQVRKVPSLEASDGLGQHDKDPDGKDGCCYCPRIYGERDYKTFGYLHNIKKERAKCTEKEIDMIYEKAKAMNAAVAFADDSPKVKQQREEEAEQSYRDCGKTAAWGCRWYVVWLERVEEAAQRKQRLKVVFFPNEVDKGYLPMKDLPTSNLWDGVGCGGSQKCEIATIKAMGWEYDGVDVSLFLREQFKENDVVEFLDGGYWRKGPILE
;
A
#
# COMPACT_ATOMS: atom_id res chain seq x y z
N MET A 1 4.80 -12.64 19.74
CA MET A 1 3.43 -13.12 19.38
C MET A 1 3.34 -13.10 17.87
N PRO A 2 2.74 -14.10 17.21
CA PRO A 2 2.62 -14.07 15.75
C PRO A 2 1.57 -13.03 15.37
N TRP A 3 2.00 -12.07 14.55
CA TRP A 3 1.17 -10.98 14.04
C TRP A 3 0.05 -11.52 13.15
N SER A 4 -1.17 -11.03 13.34
CA SER A 4 -2.33 -11.39 12.55
C SER A 4 -2.43 -10.51 11.30
N GLN A 5 -3.13 -11.00 10.28
CA GLN A 5 -3.38 -10.30 9.01
C GLN A 5 -3.96 -8.87 9.17
N ASN A 6 -4.51 -8.55 10.35
CA ASN A 6 -5.02 -7.22 10.69
C ASN A 6 -3.94 -6.23 11.16
N ASP A 7 -2.84 -6.74 11.70
CA ASP A 7 -1.74 -5.90 12.17
C ASP A 7 -0.98 -5.30 10.98
N MET A 8 -1.10 -5.91 9.79
CA MET A 8 -0.50 -5.43 8.54
C MET A 8 -1.25 -4.26 7.89
N GLU A 9 -2.55 -4.08 8.15
CA GLU A 9 -3.32 -2.93 7.66
C GLU A 9 -3.35 -1.76 8.66
N THR A 10 -3.01 -2.00 9.92
CA THR A 10 -3.10 -1.01 11.01
C THR A 10 -1.76 -0.49 11.50
N VAL A 11 -0.64 -1.09 11.13
CA VAL A 11 0.71 -0.55 11.36
C VAL A 11 1.31 -0.08 10.04
N TRP A 12 0.65 0.89 9.41
CA TRP A 12 1.32 1.77 8.45
C TRP A 12 1.07 3.19 8.90
N PRO A 13 2.09 3.95 9.35
CA PRO A 13 1.96 5.39 9.40
C PRO A 13 1.59 5.79 7.98
N ALA A 14 0.42 6.40 7.79
CA ALA A 14 -0.06 6.96 6.51
C ALA A 14 0.87 8.08 5.96
N LYS A 15 2.14 8.10 6.37
CA LYS A 15 3.20 9.06 6.10
C LYS A 15 4.57 8.44 5.86
N LEU A 16 4.76 7.12 5.84
CA LEU A 16 6.06 6.54 5.43
C LEU A 16 5.90 5.81 4.11
N GLY A 17 5.84 6.62 3.05
CA GLY A 17 6.09 6.16 1.68
C GLY A 17 7.60 6.02 1.43
N SER A 18 7.96 5.40 0.32
CA SER A 18 9.33 5.39 -0.19
C SER A 18 9.92 6.81 -0.16
N VAL A 19 11.10 6.95 0.44
CA VAL A 19 11.76 8.24 0.62
C VAL A 19 12.82 8.39 -0.47
N VAL A 20 12.59 9.33 -1.40
CA VAL A 20 13.66 9.89 -2.21
C VAL A 20 14.13 11.13 -1.46
N GLU A 21 15.36 11.11 -0.92
CA GLU A 21 15.92 12.26 -0.21
C GLU A 21 16.85 13.06 -1.14
N ASP A 22 16.60 14.36 -1.21
CA ASP A 22 17.45 15.34 -1.90
C ASP A 22 18.52 15.82 -0.91
N TYR A 23 19.78 15.46 -1.15
CA TYR A 23 20.90 16.04 -0.41
C TYR A 23 21.40 17.27 -1.20
N GLU A 24 21.21 18.44 -0.59
CA GLU A 24 21.54 19.80 -1.07
C GLU A 24 20.42 20.62 -1.75
N ALA A 25 19.30 20.84 -1.05
CA ALA A 25 18.73 22.16 -0.71
C ALA A 25 17.29 22.02 -0.19
N ASN A 26 17.01 22.59 0.99
CA ASN A 26 15.67 22.66 1.62
C ASN A 26 15.02 21.33 2.04
N VAL A 27 15.52 20.79 3.16
CA VAL A 27 14.86 19.76 3.98
C VAL A 27 13.57 20.34 4.59
N ARG A 28 12.48 20.39 3.81
CA ARG A 28 11.11 20.63 4.34
C ARG A 28 9.96 20.12 3.48
N SER A 29 10.23 19.43 2.38
CA SER A 29 9.19 18.76 1.61
C SER A 29 9.82 17.61 0.87
N GLN A 30 9.29 16.40 1.01
CA GLN A 30 9.12 15.36 -0.01
C GLN A 30 8.95 13.99 0.69
N VAL A 31 7.90 13.87 1.50
CA VAL A 31 7.36 12.59 1.96
C VAL A 31 5.94 12.48 1.39
N ARG A 32 5.79 11.90 0.19
CA ARG A 32 4.50 11.67 -0.51
C ARG A 32 4.72 10.54 -1.54
N LYS A 33 3.92 9.47 -1.65
CA LYS A 33 2.52 9.23 -1.25
C LYS A 33 2.33 7.71 -1.10
N VAL A 34 1.61 7.30 -0.06
CA VAL A 34 0.99 5.98 0.14
C VAL A 34 0.15 5.60 -1.10
N PRO A 35 -0.13 4.32 -1.41
CA PRO A 35 -1.18 3.97 -2.38
C PRO A 35 -2.40 4.87 -2.20
N SER A 36 -2.83 5.46 -3.31
CA SER A 36 -3.85 6.49 -3.36
C SER A 36 -5.07 6.13 -2.50
N LEU A 37 -5.47 7.02 -1.59
CA LEU A 37 -6.67 6.83 -0.77
C LEU A 37 -7.94 7.39 -1.42
N GLU A 38 -7.82 8.08 -2.56
CA GLU A 38 -8.91 8.78 -3.24
C GLU A 38 -8.92 8.51 -4.75
N ALA A 39 -10.10 8.59 -5.37
CA ALA A 39 -10.26 8.38 -6.81
C ALA A 39 -9.46 9.39 -7.65
N SER A 40 -9.40 10.64 -7.18
CA SER A 40 -8.64 11.75 -7.79
C SER A 40 -7.14 11.45 -7.92
N ASP A 41 -6.64 10.59 -7.06
CA ASP A 41 -5.21 10.28 -6.90
C ASP A 41 -4.82 8.93 -7.54
N GLY A 42 -5.75 8.28 -8.24
CA GLY A 42 -5.51 7.05 -9.01
C GLY A 42 -6.05 5.77 -8.37
N LEU A 43 -6.84 5.87 -7.29
CA LEU A 43 -7.48 4.67 -6.70
C LEU A 43 -8.45 4.04 -7.72
N GLY A 44 -8.33 2.73 -7.91
CA GLY A 44 -9.11 1.96 -8.89
C GLY A 44 -8.72 2.18 -10.35
N GLN A 45 -7.62 2.90 -10.60
CA GLN A 45 -7.16 3.20 -11.96
C GLN A 45 -6.03 2.26 -12.39
N HIS A 46 -6.08 1.86 -13.65
CA HIS A 46 -5.17 0.89 -14.24
C HIS A 46 -4.49 1.47 -15.46
N ASP A 47 -3.15 1.47 -15.44
CA ASP A 47 -2.34 1.87 -16.58
C ASP A 47 -1.79 0.64 -17.30
N LYS A 48 -1.69 0.75 -18.63
CA LYS A 48 -1.19 -0.31 -19.50
C LYS A 48 0.28 -0.60 -19.20
N ASP A 49 0.62 -1.88 -19.10
CA ASP A 49 2.01 -2.32 -19.05
C ASP A 49 2.56 -2.38 -20.49
N PRO A 50 3.57 -1.59 -20.85
CA PRO A 50 4.16 -1.63 -22.18
C PRO A 50 4.81 -2.99 -22.51
N ASP A 51 5.23 -3.73 -21.49
CA ASP A 51 5.80 -5.08 -21.62
C ASP A 51 4.73 -6.18 -21.46
N GLY A 52 3.48 -5.79 -21.17
CA GLY A 52 2.36 -6.69 -20.97
C GLY A 52 1.86 -7.30 -22.28
N LYS A 53 1.39 -8.56 -22.21
CA LYS A 53 0.66 -9.17 -23.33
C LYS A 53 -0.69 -8.45 -23.51
N ASP A 54 -1.08 -8.22 -24.76
CA ASP A 54 -2.43 -7.80 -25.16
C ASP A 54 -3.03 -6.60 -24.41
N GLY A 55 -2.20 -5.58 -24.11
CA GLY A 55 -2.69 -4.34 -23.49
C GLY A 55 -3.17 -4.49 -22.04
N CYS A 56 -2.76 -5.57 -21.35
CA CYS A 56 -2.97 -5.74 -19.92
C CYS A 56 -2.35 -4.58 -19.13
N CYS A 57 -2.93 -4.27 -17.97
CA CYS A 57 -2.33 -3.33 -17.03
C CYS A 57 -1.14 -3.96 -16.28
N TYR A 58 -0.46 -3.19 -15.43
CA TYR A 58 0.66 -3.70 -14.62
C TYR A 58 0.29 -4.75 -13.56
N CYS A 59 -1.00 -4.96 -13.25
CA CYS A 59 -1.41 -5.87 -12.17
C CYS A 59 -0.86 -7.29 -12.29
N PRO A 60 -0.91 -7.98 -13.47
CA PRO A 60 -0.37 -9.33 -13.60
C PRO A 60 1.15 -9.40 -13.41
N ARG A 61 1.88 -8.33 -13.77
CA ARG A 61 3.34 -8.25 -13.57
C ARG A 61 3.72 -8.02 -12.12
N ILE A 62 2.99 -7.12 -11.44
CA ILE A 62 3.28 -6.74 -10.06
C ILE A 62 2.75 -7.78 -9.07
N TYR A 63 1.50 -8.21 -9.24
CA TYR A 63 0.76 -9.00 -8.27
C TYR A 63 0.46 -10.41 -8.75
N GLY A 64 0.55 -10.72 -10.05
CA GLY A 64 0.10 -11.99 -10.60
C GLY A 64 -1.42 -12.19 -10.48
N GLU A 65 -1.85 -13.45 -10.42
CA GLU A 65 -3.26 -13.79 -10.20
C GLU A 65 -3.52 -13.98 -8.71
N ARG A 66 -4.51 -13.29 -8.17
CA ARG A 66 -5.01 -13.47 -6.79
C ARG A 66 -6.53 -13.50 -6.79
N ASP A 67 -7.12 -14.03 -5.72
CA ASP A 67 -8.57 -14.00 -5.54
C ASP A 67 -9.13 -12.59 -5.27
N TYR A 68 -10.45 -12.45 -5.41
CA TYR A 68 -11.16 -11.18 -5.25
C TYR A 68 -11.02 -10.58 -3.84
N LYS A 69 -10.78 -11.40 -2.81
CA LYS A 69 -10.59 -10.95 -1.41
C LYS A 69 -9.23 -10.29 -1.27
N THR A 70 -8.19 -10.96 -1.74
CA THR A 70 -6.81 -10.48 -1.77
C THR A 70 -6.67 -9.23 -2.63
N PHE A 71 -7.42 -9.16 -3.73
CA PHE A 71 -7.48 -7.98 -4.60
C PHE A 71 -8.44 -6.89 -4.14
N GLY A 72 -9.03 -7.00 -2.95
CA GLY A 72 -9.74 -5.90 -2.32
C GLY A 72 -11.12 -5.61 -2.90
N TYR A 73 -11.74 -6.52 -3.65
CA TYR A 73 -13.12 -6.34 -4.13
C TYR A 73 -14.16 -6.51 -3.03
N LEU A 74 -13.77 -7.01 -1.85
CA LEU A 74 -14.64 -7.10 -0.68
C LEU A 74 -14.02 -6.36 0.50
N HIS A 75 -14.60 -5.22 0.86
CA HIS A 75 -14.27 -4.46 2.05
C HIS A 75 -15.03 -5.03 3.24
N ASN A 76 -14.37 -5.90 4.01
CA ASN A 76 -14.93 -6.50 5.21
C ASN A 76 -14.68 -5.62 6.44
N ILE A 77 -15.64 -4.74 6.74
CA ILE A 77 -15.56 -3.78 7.83
C ILE A 77 -15.90 -4.48 9.16
N LYS A 78 -14.88 -4.67 10.01
CA LYS A 78 -15.04 -5.33 11.32
C LYS A 78 -15.85 -4.52 12.33
N LYS A 79 -16.03 -3.22 12.09
CA LYS A 79 -16.88 -2.34 12.90
C LYS A 79 -18.33 -2.52 12.48
N GLU A 80 -19.23 -2.64 13.46
CA GLU A 80 -20.67 -2.63 13.18
C GLU A 80 -21.06 -1.28 12.56
N ARG A 81 -21.90 -1.31 11.53
CA ARG A 81 -22.40 -0.10 10.87
C ARG A 81 -23.06 0.84 11.85
N ALA A 82 -23.83 0.31 12.80
CA ALA A 82 -24.50 1.09 13.85
C ALA A 82 -23.52 1.87 14.76
N LYS A 83 -22.24 1.48 14.80
CA LYS A 83 -21.19 2.15 15.59
C LYS A 83 -20.37 3.14 14.76
N CYS A 84 -20.60 3.22 13.45
CA CYS A 84 -19.93 4.15 12.56
C CYS A 84 -20.65 5.49 12.53
N THR A 85 -19.89 6.57 12.43
CA THR A 85 -20.41 7.89 12.08
C THR A 85 -20.82 7.92 10.61
N GLU A 86 -21.74 8.81 10.24
CA GLU A 86 -22.16 9.00 8.84
C GLU A 86 -20.95 9.28 7.93
N LYS A 87 -20.05 10.16 8.38
CA LYS A 87 -18.81 10.47 7.66
C LYS A 87 -17.92 9.24 7.44
N GLU A 88 -17.77 8.36 8.44
CA GLU A 88 -17.00 7.13 8.28
C GLU A 88 -17.64 6.21 7.22
N ILE A 89 -18.98 6.09 7.25
CA ILE A 89 -19.73 5.28 6.29
C ILE A 89 -19.56 5.82 4.87
N ASP A 90 -19.70 7.14 4.68
CA ASP A 90 -19.53 7.79 3.38
C ASP A 90 -18.12 7.56 2.83
N MET A 91 -17.09 7.73 3.67
CA MET A 91 -15.71 7.49 3.27
C MET A 91 -15.45 6.03 2.87
N ILE A 92 -16.08 5.07 3.55
CA ILE A 92 -15.97 3.63 3.20
C ILE A 92 -16.59 3.39 1.81
N TYR A 93 -17.81 3.91 1.58
CA TYR A 93 -18.51 3.68 0.32
C TYR A 93 -17.89 4.42 -0.87
N GLU A 94 -17.37 5.64 -0.68
CA GLU A 94 -16.66 6.36 -1.75
C GLU A 94 -15.38 5.62 -2.18
N LYS A 95 -14.62 5.07 -1.23
CA LYS A 95 -13.46 4.21 -1.56
C LYS A 95 -13.88 2.95 -2.30
N ALA A 96 -14.88 2.24 -1.78
CA ALA A 96 -15.35 1.01 -2.40
C ALA A 96 -15.87 1.25 -3.82
N LYS A 97 -16.59 2.37 -4.04
CA LYS A 97 -17.05 2.79 -5.36
C LYS A 97 -15.88 3.07 -6.31
N ALA A 98 -14.83 3.76 -5.86
CA ALA A 98 -13.64 3.99 -6.67
C ALA A 98 -12.96 2.69 -7.11
N MET A 99 -13.03 1.65 -6.26
CA MET A 99 -12.43 0.34 -6.48
C MET A 99 -13.36 -0.68 -7.15
N ASN A 100 -14.61 -0.31 -7.46
CA ASN A 100 -15.67 -1.24 -7.87
C ASN A 100 -15.84 -2.44 -6.90
N ALA A 101 -15.66 -2.18 -5.60
CA ALA A 101 -15.68 -3.17 -4.53
C ALA A 101 -17.02 -3.16 -3.77
N ALA A 102 -17.40 -4.33 -3.24
CA ALA A 102 -18.52 -4.48 -2.32
C ALA A 102 -18.10 -4.19 -0.86
N VAL A 103 -19.05 -3.72 -0.05
CA VAL A 103 -18.83 -3.43 1.38
C VAL A 103 -19.72 -4.33 2.22
N ALA A 104 -19.12 -5.00 3.20
CA ALA A 104 -19.82 -5.79 4.20
C ALA A 104 -19.41 -5.33 5.61
N PHE A 105 -20.37 -5.00 6.47
CA PHE A 105 -20.15 -4.63 7.86
C PHE A 105 -20.28 -5.84 8.80
N ALA A 106 -19.74 -5.72 10.01
CA ALA A 106 -19.75 -6.80 10.98
C ALA A 106 -21.17 -7.24 11.39
N ASP A 107 -22.11 -6.28 11.48
CA ASP A 107 -23.53 -6.47 11.81
C ASP A 107 -24.41 -6.85 10.61
N ASP A 108 -23.85 -6.98 9.40
CA ASP A 108 -24.62 -7.49 8.27
C ASP A 108 -25.06 -8.94 8.49
N SER A 109 -26.32 -9.23 8.14
CA SER A 109 -26.86 -10.59 8.18
C SER A 109 -26.06 -11.54 7.29
N PRO A 110 -26.02 -12.85 7.58
CA PRO A 110 -25.32 -13.83 6.73
C PRO A 110 -25.74 -13.78 5.25
N LYS A 111 -27.04 -13.56 4.99
CA LYS A 111 -27.56 -13.43 3.62
C LYS A 111 -27.01 -12.20 2.90
N VAL A 112 -26.90 -11.06 3.60
CA VAL A 112 -26.33 -9.83 3.02
C VAL A 112 -24.84 -10.04 2.75
N LYS A 113 -24.09 -10.63 3.69
CA LYS A 113 -22.67 -10.93 3.51
C LYS A 113 -22.42 -11.82 2.30
N GLN A 114 -23.22 -12.88 2.13
CA GLN A 114 -23.15 -13.75 0.95
C GLN A 114 -23.39 -12.97 -0.35
N GLN A 115 -24.43 -12.12 -0.39
CA GLN A 115 -24.70 -11.28 -1.56
C GLN A 115 -23.51 -10.35 -1.89
N ARG A 116 -22.87 -9.76 -0.88
CA ARG A 116 -21.67 -8.92 -1.08
C ARG A 116 -20.46 -9.69 -1.59
N GLU A 117 -20.30 -10.94 -1.16
CA GLU A 117 -19.26 -11.83 -1.70
C GLU A 117 -19.50 -12.15 -3.19
N GLU A 118 -20.75 -12.44 -3.56
CA GLU A 118 -21.14 -12.68 -4.97
C GLU A 118 -20.93 -11.43 -5.84
N GLU A 119 -21.33 -10.26 -5.35
CA GLU A 119 -21.08 -8.97 -6.01
C GLU A 119 -19.58 -8.70 -6.19
N ALA A 120 -18.76 -8.95 -5.16
CA ALA A 120 -17.31 -8.76 -5.21
C ALA A 120 -16.64 -9.70 -6.23
N GLU A 121 -17.04 -10.97 -6.27
CA GLU A 121 -16.49 -11.94 -7.20
C GLU A 121 -16.89 -11.61 -8.66
N GLN A 122 -18.12 -11.13 -8.88
CA GLN A 122 -18.56 -10.69 -10.19
C GLN A 122 -17.75 -9.47 -10.66
N SER A 123 -17.62 -8.44 -9.82
CA SER A 123 -16.79 -7.26 -10.13
C SER A 123 -15.34 -7.64 -10.45
N TYR A 124 -14.74 -8.57 -9.70
CA TYR A 124 -13.40 -9.07 -9.97
C TYR A 124 -13.28 -9.70 -11.37
N ARG A 125 -14.28 -10.45 -11.83
CA ARG A 125 -14.32 -11.04 -13.18
C ARG A 125 -14.49 -9.95 -14.25
N ASP A 126 -15.39 -9.01 -14.03
CA ASP A 126 -15.70 -7.93 -14.97
C ASP A 126 -14.51 -6.97 -15.15
N CYS A 127 -13.72 -6.78 -14.09
CA CYS A 127 -12.48 -5.98 -14.09
C CYS A 127 -11.24 -6.77 -14.55
N GLY A 128 -11.42 -7.91 -15.22
CA GLY A 128 -10.33 -8.68 -15.81
C GLY A 128 -9.37 -9.29 -14.79
N LYS A 129 -9.86 -9.60 -13.58
CA LYS A 129 -9.09 -10.19 -12.49
C LYS A 129 -7.89 -9.36 -12.03
N THR A 130 -8.01 -8.03 -12.06
CA THR A 130 -6.95 -7.10 -11.64
C THR A 130 -7.18 -6.58 -10.22
N ALA A 131 -6.18 -6.00 -9.56
CA ALA A 131 -6.34 -5.51 -8.19
C ALA A 131 -7.32 -4.31 -8.10
N ALA A 132 -8.32 -4.37 -7.22
CA ALA A 132 -9.40 -3.37 -7.15
C ALA A 132 -8.89 -1.96 -6.84
N TRP A 133 -7.76 -1.83 -6.13
CA TRP A 133 -7.14 -0.53 -5.84
C TRP A 133 -6.39 0.07 -7.03
N GLY A 134 -6.19 -0.66 -8.13
CA GLY A 134 -5.51 -0.18 -9.32
C GLY A 134 -3.98 -0.31 -9.28
N CYS A 135 -3.35 -0.07 -10.43
CA CYS A 135 -1.89 -0.05 -10.59
C CYS A 135 -1.34 1.31 -11.05
N ARG A 136 -2.17 2.34 -11.18
CA ARG A 136 -1.72 3.68 -11.58
C ARG A 136 -0.68 4.29 -10.65
N TRP A 137 -0.79 3.99 -9.34
CA TRP A 137 0.21 4.43 -8.35
C TRP A 137 1.64 4.00 -8.74
N TYR A 138 1.80 2.83 -9.36
CA TYR A 138 3.10 2.29 -9.74
C TYR A 138 3.72 3.08 -10.89
N VAL A 139 2.92 3.49 -11.88
CA VAL A 139 3.39 4.33 -12.99
C VAL A 139 3.87 5.69 -12.47
N VAL A 140 3.06 6.35 -11.65
CA VAL A 140 3.41 7.64 -11.05
C VAL A 140 4.65 7.53 -10.17
N TRP A 141 4.80 6.42 -9.44
CA TRP A 141 6.01 6.14 -8.66
C TRP A 141 7.23 5.96 -9.58
N LEU A 142 7.11 5.13 -10.62
CA LEU A 142 8.20 4.80 -11.54
C LEU A 142 8.74 6.05 -12.24
N GLU A 143 7.85 6.89 -12.78
CA GLU A 143 8.22 8.17 -13.43
C GLU A 143 9.08 9.06 -12.52
N ARG A 144 8.75 9.10 -11.22
CA ARG A 144 9.47 9.92 -10.23
C ARG A 144 10.82 9.31 -9.85
N VAL A 145 10.88 7.99 -9.72
CA VAL A 145 12.15 7.30 -9.42
C VAL A 145 13.09 7.41 -10.62
N GLU A 146 12.57 7.33 -11.84
CA GLU A 146 13.33 7.60 -13.06
C GLU A 146 13.89 9.03 -13.07
N GLU A 147 13.07 10.04 -12.76
CA GLU A 147 13.51 11.44 -12.65
C GLU A 147 14.60 11.62 -11.58
N ALA A 148 14.43 11.00 -10.42
CA ALA A 148 15.41 11.04 -9.33
C ALA A 148 16.73 10.39 -9.73
N ALA A 149 16.67 9.21 -10.38
CA ALA A 149 17.85 8.51 -10.88
C ALA A 149 18.59 9.32 -11.96
N GLN A 150 17.85 9.96 -12.88
CA GLN A 150 18.43 10.88 -13.89
C GLN A 150 19.16 12.06 -13.25
N ARG A 151 18.64 12.55 -12.12
CA ARG A 151 19.26 13.60 -11.31
C ARG A 151 20.40 13.12 -10.41
N LYS A 152 20.72 11.81 -10.45
CA LYS A 152 21.72 11.17 -9.59
C LYS A 152 21.41 11.33 -8.09
N GLN A 153 20.14 11.46 -7.75
CA GLN A 153 19.71 11.44 -6.36
C GLN A 153 19.86 10.03 -5.80
N ARG A 154 20.05 9.96 -4.48
CA ARG A 154 20.24 8.70 -3.77
C ARG A 154 18.88 8.16 -3.32
N LEU A 155 18.53 6.98 -3.83
CA LEU A 155 17.28 6.32 -3.45
C LEU A 155 17.42 5.71 -2.05
N LYS A 156 16.38 5.83 -1.21
CA LYS A 156 16.32 5.12 0.08
C LYS A 156 15.13 4.18 0.09
N VAL A 157 15.35 2.97 0.60
CA VAL A 157 14.31 1.96 0.83
C VAL A 157 14.21 1.71 2.33
N VAL A 158 13.03 1.94 2.88
CA VAL A 158 12.76 1.74 4.32
C VAL A 158 12.20 0.35 4.55
N PHE A 159 12.85 -0.41 5.43
CA PHE A 159 12.53 -1.79 5.80
C PHE A 159 11.97 -1.87 7.22
N PHE A 160 11.27 -2.97 7.51
CA PHE A 160 10.81 -3.32 8.86
C PHE A 160 11.99 -3.46 9.86
N PRO A 161 11.70 -3.37 11.17
CA PRO A 161 12.73 -3.39 12.20
C PRO A 161 13.62 -4.65 12.13
N ASN A 162 14.92 -4.42 11.98
CA ASN A 162 15.98 -5.42 11.83
C ASN A 162 15.84 -6.30 10.57
N GLU A 163 15.20 -5.78 9.52
CA GLU A 163 14.91 -6.51 8.29
C GLU A 163 15.41 -5.83 7.01
N VAL A 164 16.42 -4.97 7.13
CA VAL A 164 17.10 -4.35 5.99
C VAL A 164 17.54 -5.42 4.99
N ASP A 165 17.20 -5.20 3.71
CA ASP A 165 17.46 -6.09 2.57
C ASP A 165 16.81 -7.49 2.63
N LYS A 166 15.95 -7.76 3.62
CA LYS A 166 15.12 -8.98 3.62
C LYS A 166 13.90 -8.81 2.72
N GLY A 167 13.30 -9.93 2.35
CA GLY A 167 12.03 -9.95 1.59
C GLY A 167 12.14 -9.52 0.13
N TYR A 168 13.35 -9.31 -0.39
CA TYR A 168 13.58 -9.06 -1.81
C TYR A 168 13.08 -10.20 -2.69
N LEU A 169 12.42 -9.84 -3.78
CA LEU A 169 12.00 -10.74 -4.84
C LEU A 169 12.42 -10.14 -6.19
N PRO A 170 13.02 -10.93 -7.10
CA PRO A 170 13.26 -10.45 -8.45
C PRO A 170 11.91 -10.29 -9.19
N MET A 171 11.86 -9.38 -10.17
CA MET A 171 10.64 -9.04 -10.92
C MET A 171 9.85 -10.26 -11.44
N LYS A 172 10.57 -11.30 -11.91
CA LYS A 172 9.97 -12.53 -12.44
C LYS A 172 9.23 -13.39 -11.40
N ASP A 173 9.57 -13.24 -10.12
CA ASP A 173 9.03 -14.07 -9.04
C ASP A 173 7.88 -13.35 -8.30
N LEU A 174 7.67 -12.04 -8.53
CA LEU A 174 6.56 -11.27 -7.94
C LEU A 174 5.18 -11.91 -8.19
N PRO A 175 4.83 -12.34 -9.43
CA PRO A 175 3.48 -12.82 -9.71
C PRO A 175 3.09 -14.08 -8.94
N THR A 176 4.07 -14.91 -8.57
CA THR A 176 3.84 -16.21 -7.93
C THR A 176 4.16 -16.22 -6.43
N SER A 177 4.79 -15.16 -5.92
CA SER A 177 5.22 -15.07 -4.52
C SER A 177 4.14 -14.49 -3.59
N ASN A 178 4.21 -14.83 -2.30
CA ASN A 178 3.43 -14.14 -1.29
C ASN A 178 4.03 -12.75 -1.00
N LEU A 179 3.44 -11.70 -1.57
CA LEU A 179 3.93 -10.33 -1.39
C LEU A 179 3.62 -9.79 0.01
N TRP A 180 2.61 -10.33 0.69
CA TRP A 180 2.15 -9.91 2.01
C TRP A 180 2.54 -10.93 3.10
N ASP A 181 3.78 -11.41 3.06
CA ASP A 181 4.34 -12.35 4.05
C ASP A 181 4.82 -11.68 5.36
N GLY A 182 4.82 -10.35 5.42
CA GLY A 182 5.29 -9.57 6.56
C GLY A 182 6.80 -9.51 6.71
N VAL A 183 7.58 -9.83 5.66
CA VAL A 183 9.04 -9.86 5.69
C VAL A 183 9.65 -8.72 4.88
N GLY A 184 10.57 -7.98 5.49
CA GLY A 184 11.37 -6.92 4.90
C GLY A 184 10.60 -5.62 4.72
N CYS A 185 9.50 -5.65 3.97
CA CYS A 185 8.69 -4.49 3.65
C CYS A 185 7.28 -4.90 3.18
N GLY A 186 6.43 -3.92 2.87
CA GLY A 186 5.06 -4.18 2.41
C GLY A 186 4.99 -4.71 0.98
N GLY A 187 3.87 -5.34 0.63
CA GLY A 187 3.72 -6.00 -0.67
C GLY A 187 3.92 -5.09 -1.88
N SER A 188 3.48 -3.82 -1.82
CA SER A 188 3.75 -2.84 -2.88
C SER A 188 5.22 -2.45 -2.97
N GLN A 189 5.91 -2.30 -1.84
CA GLN A 189 7.34 -1.94 -1.81
C GLN A 189 8.21 -3.04 -2.41
N LYS A 190 7.81 -4.31 -2.31
CA LYS A 190 8.55 -5.42 -2.93
C LYS A 190 8.67 -5.25 -4.44
N CYS A 191 7.63 -4.78 -5.13
CA CYS A 191 7.75 -4.52 -6.56
C CYS A 191 8.57 -3.26 -6.86
N GLU A 192 8.51 -2.24 -6.01
CA GLU A 192 9.35 -1.05 -6.12
C GLU A 192 10.85 -1.43 -6.08
N ILE A 193 11.26 -2.23 -5.09
CA ILE A 193 12.64 -2.71 -4.93
C ILE A 193 13.04 -3.59 -6.12
N ALA A 194 12.16 -4.50 -6.54
CA ALA A 194 12.40 -5.38 -7.69
C ALA A 194 12.67 -4.58 -8.97
N THR A 195 11.92 -3.48 -9.19
CA THR A 195 12.12 -2.58 -10.33
C THR A 195 13.42 -1.81 -10.23
N ILE A 196 13.73 -1.23 -9.06
CA ILE A 196 15.01 -0.55 -8.81
C ILE A 196 16.20 -1.46 -9.15
N LYS A 197 16.18 -2.71 -8.66
CA LYS A 197 17.21 -3.72 -8.96
C LYS A 197 17.25 -4.09 -10.45
N ALA A 198 16.10 -4.25 -11.10
CA ALA A 198 16.04 -4.59 -12.52
C ALA A 198 16.59 -3.47 -13.42
N MET A 199 16.42 -2.21 -13.01
CA MET A 199 16.96 -1.04 -13.71
C MET A 199 18.45 -0.78 -13.41
N GLY A 200 19.04 -1.53 -12.46
CA GLY A 200 20.42 -1.35 -12.05
C GLY A 200 20.66 -0.07 -11.24
N TRP A 201 19.64 0.46 -10.59
CA TRP A 201 19.78 1.62 -9.70
C TRP A 201 20.20 1.17 -8.30
N GLU A 202 21.10 1.95 -7.70
CA GLU A 202 21.54 1.76 -6.32
C GLU A 202 20.55 2.41 -5.34
N TYR A 203 20.38 1.79 -4.17
CA TYR A 203 19.60 2.35 -3.08
C TYR A 203 20.26 2.07 -1.73
N ASP A 204 19.94 2.90 -0.74
CA ASP A 204 20.27 2.67 0.66
C ASP A 204 19.12 2.02 1.40
N GLY A 205 19.37 0.84 1.96
CA GLY A 205 18.44 0.21 2.89
C GLY A 205 18.49 0.89 4.25
N VAL A 206 17.33 1.29 4.76
CA VAL A 206 17.19 1.97 6.06
C VAL A 206 16.22 1.20 6.94
N ASP A 207 16.62 0.93 8.18
CA ASP A 207 15.73 0.38 9.19
C ASP A 207 14.71 1.42 9.63
N VAL A 208 13.41 1.09 9.61
CA VAL A 208 12.36 2.05 10.01
C VAL A 208 12.55 2.57 11.44
N SER A 209 13.09 1.77 12.36
CA SER A 209 13.32 2.18 13.74
C SER A 209 14.42 3.24 13.83
N LEU A 210 15.48 3.09 13.02
CA LEU A 210 16.55 4.08 12.92
C LEU A 210 16.06 5.34 12.23
N PHE A 211 15.33 5.20 11.12
CA PHE A 211 14.73 6.31 10.39
C PHE A 211 13.82 7.14 11.30
N LEU A 212 12.90 6.49 12.01
CA LEU A 212 11.98 7.15 12.93
C LEU A 212 12.72 7.90 14.04
N ARG A 213 13.77 7.31 14.61
CA ARG A 213 14.59 7.95 15.66
C ARG A 213 15.32 9.20 15.15
N GLU A 214 15.73 9.22 13.88
CA GLU A 214 16.36 10.39 13.28
C GLU A 214 15.35 11.50 12.95
N GLN A 215 14.14 11.12 12.53
CA GLN A 215 13.09 12.07 12.15
C GLN A 215 12.36 12.69 13.33
N PHE A 216 12.19 11.94 14.42
CA PHE A 216 11.44 12.38 15.58
C PHE A 216 12.32 12.39 16.82
N LYS A 217 12.26 13.50 17.55
CA LYS A 217 12.98 13.70 18.81
C LYS A 217 12.09 13.38 20.01
N GLU A 218 12.73 13.13 21.14
CA GLU A 218 12.03 13.08 22.42
C GLU A 218 11.18 14.34 22.60
N ASN A 219 9.95 14.17 23.07
CA ASN A 219 8.92 15.21 23.23
C ASN A 219 8.28 15.73 21.92
N ASP A 220 8.66 15.22 20.74
CA ASP A 220 7.87 15.50 19.53
C ASP A 220 6.47 14.94 19.68
N VAL A 221 5.47 15.76 19.39
CA VAL A 221 4.06 15.36 19.48
C VAL A 221 3.65 14.70 18.18
N VAL A 222 3.47 13.39 18.23
CA VAL A 222 3.10 12.57 17.07
C VAL A 222 1.69 12.00 17.22
N GLU A 223 1.10 11.65 16.08
CA GLU A 223 -0.10 10.83 16.03
C GLU A 223 0.32 9.38 15.89
N PHE A 224 -0.17 8.50 16.77
CA PHE A 224 0.16 7.08 16.79
C PHE A 224 -1.09 6.24 17.00
N LEU A 225 -1.06 5.00 16.54
CA LEU A 225 -2.14 4.05 16.75
C LEU A 225 -1.87 3.21 18.00
N ASP A 226 -2.79 3.25 18.96
CA ASP A 226 -2.73 2.46 20.20
C ASP A 226 -4.06 1.74 20.42
N GLY A 227 -4.02 0.40 20.47
CA GLY A 227 -5.22 -0.43 20.65
C GLY A 227 -6.32 -0.20 19.61
N GLY A 228 -5.94 0.22 18.39
CA GLY A 228 -6.87 0.55 17.31
C GLY A 228 -7.43 1.97 17.34
N TYR A 229 -6.95 2.84 18.24
CA TYR A 229 -7.35 4.25 18.31
C TYR A 229 -6.17 5.15 17.96
N TRP A 230 -6.41 6.12 17.07
CA TRP A 230 -5.46 7.19 16.82
C TRP A 230 -5.40 8.10 18.05
N ARG A 231 -4.21 8.22 18.62
CA ARG A 231 -3.90 9.09 19.75
C ARG A 231 -2.84 10.10 19.34
N LYS A 232 -2.80 11.20 20.07
CA LYS A 232 -1.76 12.22 19.95
C LYS A 232 -1.03 12.34 21.27
N GLY A 233 0.30 12.28 21.22
CA GLY A 233 1.12 12.36 22.43
C GLY A 233 2.60 12.55 22.11
N PRO A 234 3.40 12.93 23.12
CA PRO A 234 4.84 13.05 22.96
C PRO A 234 5.48 11.67 22.79
N ILE A 235 6.56 11.60 22.02
CA ILE A 235 7.46 10.45 22.05
C ILE A 235 8.20 10.44 23.40
N LEU A 236 8.05 9.34 24.12
CA LEU A 236 8.72 9.05 25.39
C LEU A 236 9.87 8.05 25.13
N GLU A 237 10.92 8.12 25.95
CA GLU A 237 12.11 7.27 25.88
C GLU A 237 11.83 5.77 26.06
#